data_AF-A0A2E4JH12-F1
#
_entry.id   AF-A0A2E4JH12-F1
#
_cell.length_a   1.000
_cell.length_b   1.000
_cell.length_c   1.000
_cell.angle_alpha   90.00
_cell.angle_beta   90.00
_cell.angle_gamma   90.00
#
_symmetry.space_group_name_H-M   'P 1'
#
loop_
_entity.id
_entity.type
_entity.pdbx_description
1 polymer ?
#
loop_
_entity_poly.entity_id
_entity_poly.type
_entity_poly.pdbx_seq_one_letter_code
_entity_poly.pdbx_strand_id
1 'polypeptide(L)'
;MGVNGQRPSGEYYGTMGPGVLGAAVRTAHEAIFKVAAHCIGAEGALQAAEAGVDSIEHGIHLEGETVRMMAEDGTFYVPTMSPFNMPDHLSGVSGVSAADQASRLGMRDSNQASFRRAMEAVKIATGTDAGCSQASHGLIVREI
;
A
#
# COMPACT_ATOMS: atom_id res chain seq x y z
N MET A 1 -9.83 -2.34 -3.75
CA MET A 1 -10.19 -1.09 -4.46
C MET A 1 -9.00 -0.16 -4.49
N GLY A 2 -8.78 0.62 -5.55
CA GLY A 2 -7.66 1.56 -5.63
C GLY A 2 -8.07 2.95 -5.13
N VAL A 3 -7.33 3.50 -4.16
CA VAL A 3 -7.60 4.83 -3.59
C VAL A 3 -6.50 5.85 -3.89
N ASN A 4 -5.71 5.61 -4.94
CA ASN A 4 -4.57 6.48 -5.27
C ASN A 4 -4.75 7.16 -6.62
N GLY A 5 -4.51 8.46 -6.62
CA GLY A 5 -4.19 9.27 -7.79
C GLY A 5 -2.91 10.04 -7.52
N GLN A 6 -2.24 10.51 -8.57
CA GLN A 6 -1.06 11.34 -8.45
C GLN A 6 -1.25 12.64 -9.24
N ARG A 7 -1.00 13.77 -8.60
CA ARG A 7 -1.02 15.08 -9.25
C ARG A 7 0.25 15.25 -10.12
N PRO A 8 0.26 16.19 -11.09
CA PRO A 8 1.49 16.53 -11.83
C PRO A 8 2.67 16.96 -10.94
N SER A 9 2.38 17.44 -9.72
CA SER A 9 3.38 17.76 -8.70
C SER A 9 4.06 16.53 -8.07
N GLY A 10 3.53 15.33 -8.32
CA GLY A 10 3.96 14.07 -7.68
C GLY A 10 3.21 13.75 -6.39
N GLU A 11 2.36 14.64 -5.88
CA GLU A 11 1.57 14.45 -4.68
C GLU A 11 0.47 13.39 -4.89
N TYR A 12 0.37 12.44 -3.96
CA TYR A 12 -0.68 11.43 -3.96
C TYR A 12 -1.97 11.95 -3.31
N TYR A 13 -3.12 11.57 -3.86
CA TYR A 13 -4.42 11.94 -3.32
C TYR A 13 -5.42 10.77 -3.39
N GLY A 14 -6.47 10.86 -2.57
CA GLY A 14 -7.59 9.89 -2.56
C GLY A 14 -8.44 9.97 -3.83
N THR A 15 -8.56 8.87 -4.59
CA THR A 15 -9.41 8.85 -5.80
C THR A 15 -10.86 8.45 -5.55
N MET A 16 -11.12 7.85 -4.40
CA MET A 16 -12.47 7.52 -3.95
C MET A 16 -12.74 8.33 -2.70
N GLY A 17 -13.54 9.39 -2.82
CA GLY A 17 -13.88 10.21 -1.65
C GLY A 17 -14.58 9.40 -0.55
N PRO A 18 -14.60 9.88 0.70
CA PRO A 18 -15.05 9.11 1.87
C PRO A 18 -16.44 8.47 1.71
N GLY A 19 -17.39 9.17 1.07
CA GLY A 19 -18.73 8.65 0.84
C GLY A 19 -18.78 7.42 -0.07
N VAL A 20 -17.94 7.38 -1.12
CA VAL A 20 -17.85 6.23 -2.04
C VAL A 20 -17.18 5.06 -1.34
N LEU A 21 -16.10 5.30 -0.60
CA LEU A 21 -15.42 4.27 0.17
C LEU A 21 -16.33 3.64 1.23
N GLY A 22 -16.97 4.46 2.06
CA GLY A 22 -17.88 3.98 3.10
C GLY A 22 -19.08 3.23 2.51
N ALA A 23 -19.59 3.64 1.34
CA ALA A 23 -20.64 2.90 0.66
C ALA A 23 -20.16 1.53 0.16
N ALA A 24 -18.96 1.45 -0.41
CA ALA A 24 -18.41 0.20 -0.90
C ALA A 24 -18.09 -0.78 0.24
N VAL A 25 -17.47 -0.30 1.33
CA VAL A 25 -17.18 -1.12 2.51
C VAL A 25 -18.46 -1.65 3.12
N ARG A 26 -19.43 -0.78 3.41
CA ARG A 26 -20.73 -1.19 3.95
C ARG A 26 -21.41 -2.23 3.08
N THR A 27 -21.49 -1.99 1.77
CA THR A 27 -22.15 -2.92 0.82
C THR A 27 -21.46 -4.29 0.80
N ALA A 28 -20.13 -4.31 0.82
CA ALA A 28 -19.36 -5.56 0.86
C ALA A 28 -19.59 -6.31 2.18
N HIS A 29 -19.56 -5.61 3.32
CA HIS A 29 -19.77 -6.21 4.63
C HIS A 29 -21.21 -6.72 4.83
N GLU A 30 -22.23 -6.02 4.33
CA GLU A 30 -23.63 -6.50 4.28
C GLU A 30 -23.77 -7.80 3.48
N ALA A 31 -22.92 -7.98 2.46
CA ALA A 31 -22.82 -9.19 1.66
C ALA A 31 -21.80 -10.21 2.20
N ILE A 32 -21.24 -9.99 3.40
CA ILE A 32 -20.29 -10.88 4.09
C ILE A 32 -18.97 -11.05 3.30
N PHE A 33 -18.59 -10.03 2.52
CA PHE A 33 -17.28 -9.95 1.86
C PHE A 33 -16.31 -9.07 2.62
N LYS A 34 -15.02 -9.31 2.41
CA LYS A 34 -13.91 -8.50 2.93
C LYS A 34 -13.44 -7.50 1.88
N VAL A 35 -12.91 -6.36 2.32
CA VAL A 35 -12.43 -5.29 1.44
C VAL A 35 -10.94 -5.04 1.64
N ALA A 36 -10.16 -5.26 0.59
CA ALA A 36 -8.77 -4.83 0.50
C ALA A 36 -8.68 -3.48 -0.24
N ALA A 37 -7.84 -2.57 0.24
CA ALA A 37 -7.60 -1.27 -0.37
C ALA A 37 -6.14 -1.10 -0.81
N HIS A 38 -5.93 -0.84 -2.10
CA HIS A 38 -4.64 -0.50 -2.66
C HIS A 38 -4.31 0.96 -2.34
N CYS A 39 -3.29 1.20 -1.50
CA CYS A 39 -2.92 2.51 -0.97
C CYS A 39 -1.43 2.80 -1.16
N ILE A 40 -1.11 3.93 -1.81
CA ILE A 40 0.25 4.45 -1.98
C ILE A 40 0.38 5.71 -1.10
N GLY A 41 -0.51 6.69 -1.30
CA GLY A 41 -0.48 7.96 -0.57
C GLY A 41 -1.10 7.90 0.83
N ALA A 42 -0.65 8.81 1.70
CA ALA A 42 -1.12 8.93 3.08
C ALA A 42 -2.63 9.26 3.15
N GLU A 43 -3.10 10.21 2.34
CA GLU A 43 -4.51 10.64 2.34
C GLU A 43 -5.46 9.47 2.03
N GLY A 44 -5.19 8.74 0.94
CA GLY A 44 -6.01 7.58 0.55
C GLY A 44 -5.95 6.46 1.57
N ALA A 45 -4.79 6.22 2.19
CA ALA A 45 -4.65 5.22 3.24
C ALA A 45 -5.46 5.57 4.50
N LEU A 46 -5.44 6.83 4.93
CA LEU A 46 -6.25 7.31 6.05
C LEU A 46 -7.75 7.16 5.75
N GLN A 47 -8.20 7.63 4.58
CA GLN A 47 -9.61 7.50 4.16
C GLN A 47 -10.07 6.03 4.08
N ALA A 48 -9.19 5.12 3.63
CA ALA A 48 -9.48 3.69 3.60
C ALA A 48 -9.59 3.10 5.02
N ALA A 49 -8.68 3.47 5.93
CA ALA A 49 -8.76 3.06 7.32
C ALA A 49 -10.05 3.58 7.99
N GLU A 50 -10.40 4.86 7.80
CA GLU A 50 -11.64 5.47 8.28
C GLU A 50 -12.90 4.78 7.75
N ALA A 51 -12.85 4.31 6.50
CA ALA A 51 -13.96 3.57 5.91
C ALA A 51 -14.13 2.16 6.49
N GLY A 52 -13.16 1.64 7.27
CA GLY A 52 -13.21 0.32 7.89
C GLY A 52 -12.84 -0.82 6.94
N VAL A 53 -11.89 -0.61 6.04
CA VAL A 53 -11.37 -1.69 5.18
C VAL A 53 -10.71 -2.79 6.02
N ASP A 54 -10.74 -4.02 5.50
CA ASP A 54 -10.19 -5.17 6.20
C ASP A 54 -8.67 -5.31 6.01
N SER A 55 -8.14 -4.83 4.88
CA SER A 55 -6.71 -4.72 4.66
C SER A 55 -6.31 -3.49 3.83
N ILE A 56 -5.13 -2.97 4.12
CA ILE A 56 -4.43 -1.99 3.30
C ILE A 56 -3.25 -2.67 2.62
N GLU A 57 -3.23 -2.62 1.29
CA GLU A 57 -2.18 -3.14 0.42
C GLU A 57 -1.17 -2.03 0.10
N HIS A 58 0.10 -2.42 0.06
CA HIS A 58 1.29 -1.57 -0.11
C HIS A 58 1.54 -0.60 1.05
N GLY A 59 0.63 0.35 1.28
CA GLY A 59 0.76 1.39 2.29
C GLY A 59 2.11 2.11 2.24
N ILE A 60 2.51 2.60 1.06
CA ILE A 60 3.88 3.12 0.84
C ILE A 60 4.18 4.31 1.77
N HIS A 61 3.21 5.19 1.98
CA HIS A 61 3.35 6.40 2.78
C HIS A 61 2.44 6.40 4.01
N LEU A 62 2.38 5.29 4.78
CA LEU A 62 1.60 5.24 6.01
C LEU A 62 2.13 6.21 7.06
N GLU A 63 1.25 7.04 7.62
CA GLU A 63 1.55 7.96 8.71
C GLU A 63 1.03 7.43 10.06
N GLY A 64 1.45 8.05 11.16
CA GLY A 64 1.14 7.60 12.51
C GLY A 64 -0.36 7.54 12.81
N GLU A 65 -1.14 8.47 12.26
CA GLU A 65 -2.60 8.48 12.43
C GLU A 65 -3.26 7.26 11.77
N THR A 66 -2.89 6.96 10.53
CA THR A 66 -3.39 5.77 9.83
C THR A 66 -2.99 4.49 10.57
N VAL A 67 -1.75 4.38 11.03
CA VAL A 67 -1.26 3.22 11.80
C VAL A 67 -2.06 3.03 13.09
N ARG A 68 -2.33 4.12 13.83
CA ARG A 68 -3.17 4.10 15.03
C ARG A 68 -4.56 3.56 14.73
N MET A 69 -5.19 4.07 13.65
CA MET A 69 -6.52 3.62 13.26
C MET A 69 -6.58 2.16 12.84
N MET A 70 -5.62 1.72 12.01
CA MET A 70 -5.53 0.31 11.62
C MET A 70 -5.39 -0.61 12.84
N ALA A 71 -4.64 -0.18 13.86
CA ALA A 71 -4.50 -0.91 15.11
C ALA A 71 -5.80 -0.97 15.93
N GLU A 72 -6.52 0.16 16.03
CA GLU A 72 -7.79 0.28 16.75
C GLU A 72 -8.90 -0.57 16.11
N ASP A 73 -9.04 -0.51 14.78
CA ASP A 73 -10.11 -1.19 14.04
C ASP A 73 -9.73 -2.62 13.60
N GLY A 74 -8.46 -3.00 13.81
CA GLY A 74 -7.96 -4.33 13.48
C GLY A 74 -7.78 -4.58 11.97
N THR A 75 -7.67 -3.51 11.16
CA THR A 75 -7.32 -3.56 9.74
C THR A 75 -5.94 -4.18 9.55
N PHE A 76 -5.82 -5.15 8.65
CA PHE A 76 -4.54 -5.76 8.32
C PHE A 76 -3.69 -4.86 7.44
N TYR A 77 -2.37 -4.95 7.62
CA TYR A 77 -1.41 -4.37 6.71
C TYR A 77 -0.75 -5.45 5.85
N VAL A 78 -0.80 -5.29 4.53
CA VAL A 78 -0.13 -6.14 3.53
C VAL A 78 0.91 -5.29 2.79
N PRO A 79 2.19 -5.33 3.22
CA PRO A 79 3.17 -4.33 2.80
C PRO A 79 3.67 -4.49 1.35
N THR A 80 3.62 -5.70 0.77
CA THR A 80 4.07 -5.97 -0.60
C THR A 80 5.47 -5.40 -0.87
N MET A 81 6.46 -5.81 -0.10
CA MET A 81 7.84 -5.36 -0.22
C MET A 81 8.50 -5.85 -1.50
N SER A 82 8.11 -7.02 -2.03
CA SER A 82 8.75 -7.67 -3.18
C SER A 82 8.88 -6.77 -4.44
N PRO A 83 7.83 -6.10 -4.94
CA PRO A 83 7.91 -5.26 -6.14
C PRO A 83 8.93 -4.13 -6.03
N PHE A 84 9.20 -3.66 -4.82
CA PHE A 84 10.12 -2.56 -4.55
C PHE A 84 11.55 -3.02 -4.27
N ASN A 85 11.77 -4.30 -3.97
CA ASN A 85 13.07 -4.85 -3.58
C ASN A 85 13.79 -5.62 -4.70
N MET A 86 13.20 -5.76 -5.89
CA MET A 86 13.81 -6.51 -6.98
C MET A 86 14.92 -5.73 -7.71
N PRO A 87 16.02 -6.39 -8.14
CA PRO A 87 17.16 -5.73 -8.78
C PRO A 87 16.78 -4.85 -9.98
N ASP A 88 15.83 -5.30 -10.80
CA ASP A 88 15.34 -4.57 -11.98
C ASP A 88 14.62 -3.26 -11.62
N HIS A 89 14.16 -3.12 -10.37
CA HIS A 89 13.61 -1.87 -9.83
C HIS A 89 14.66 -0.96 -9.20
N LEU A 90 15.81 -1.52 -8.81
CA LEU A 90 16.76 -0.85 -7.92
C LEU A 90 17.98 -0.26 -8.61
N SER A 91 18.44 -0.81 -9.74
CA SER A 91 19.45 -0.16 -10.59
C SER A 91 19.76 -0.98 -11.84
N GLY A 92 20.19 -0.30 -12.91
CA GLY A 92 20.91 -0.97 -14.02
C GLY A 92 20.06 -1.51 -15.17
N VAL A 93 18.74 -1.30 -15.18
CA VAL A 93 17.92 -1.60 -16.36
C VAL A 93 18.21 -0.57 -17.45
N SER A 94 18.75 -1.04 -18.56
CA SER A 94 19.01 -0.21 -19.74
C SER A 94 17.72 0.51 -20.18
N GLY A 95 17.77 1.83 -20.33
CA GLY A 95 16.63 2.63 -20.79
C GLY A 95 15.81 3.33 -19.70
N VAL A 96 16.16 3.19 -18.42
CA VAL A 96 15.52 3.93 -17.31
C VAL A 96 16.34 5.18 -16.95
N SER A 97 15.69 6.35 -16.88
CA SER A 97 16.37 7.61 -16.54
C SER A 97 16.87 7.61 -15.08
N ALA A 98 17.88 8.44 -14.78
CA ALA A 98 18.37 8.58 -13.41
C ALA A 98 17.28 9.11 -12.44
N ALA A 99 16.37 9.94 -12.95
CA ALA A 99 15.24 10.46 -12.17
C ALA A 99 14.26 9.34 -11.80
N ASP A 100 13.95 8.45 -12.74
CA ASP A 100 13.07 7.31 -12.49
C ASP A 100 13.69 6.32 -11.49
N GLN A 101 15.01 6.10 -11.58
CA GLN A 101 15.73 5.27 -10.61
C GLN A 101 15.65 5.87 -9.19
N ALA A 102 15.90 7.19 -9.06
CA ALA A 102 15.79 7.87 -7.77
C ALA A 102 14.37 7.82 -7.19
N SER A 103 13.35 7.98 -8.04
CA SER A 103 11.95 7.86 -7.64
C SER A 103 11.62 6.46 -7.09
N ARG A 104 12.07 5.40 -7.77
CA ARG A 104 11.86 4.00 -7.33
C ARG A 104 12.55 3.70 -6.00
N LEU A 105 13.78 4.17 -5.83
CA LEU A 105 14.50 4.06 -4.55
C LEU A 105 13.75 4.80 -3.43
N GLY A 106 13.22 5.99 -3.70
CA GLY A 106 12.40 6.74 -2.75
C GLY A 106 11.12 6.02 -2.34
N MET A 107 10.45 5.33 -3.29
CA MET A 107 9.27 4.50 -2.98
C MET A 107 9.64 3.32 -2.09
N ARG A 108 10.75 2.63 -2.38
CA ARG A 108 11.25 1.53 -1.53
C ARG A 108 11.53 2.00 -0.11
N ASP A 109 12.25 3.12 0.03
CA ASP A 109 12.63 3.63 1.35
C ASP A 109 11.37 4.03 2.16
N SER A 110 10.38 4.62 1.48
CA SER A 110 9.08 4.96 2.09
C SER A 110 8.30 3.72 2.52
N ASN A 111 8.20 2.71 1.67
CA ASN A 111 7.54 1.44 1.99
C ASN A 111 8.21 0.73 3.19
N GLN A 112 9.54 0.69 3.24
CA GLN A 112 10.28 0.18 4.40
C GLN A 112 10.02 1.00 5.68
N ALA A 113 9.93 2.32 5.58
CA ALA A 113 9.62 3.17 6.72
C ALA A 113 8.21 2.91 7.25
N SER A 114 7.22 2.76 6.36
CA SER A 114 5.84 2.39 6.70
C SER A 114 5.77 1.02 7.36
N PHE A 115 6.49 0.03 6.83
CA PHE A 115 6.61 -1.29 7.43
C PHE A 115 7.14 -1.23 8.86
N ARG A 116 8.30 -0.58 9.08
CA ARG A 116 8.87 -0.42 10.43
C ARG A 116 7.92 0.27 11.41
N ARG A 117 7.17 1.28 10.94
CA ARG A 117 6.18 1.99 11.77
C ARG A 117 4.99 1.09 12.17
N ALA A 118 4.55 0.22 11.28
CA ALA A 118 3.39 -0.64 11.49
C ALA A 118 3.71 -1.94 12.28
N MET A 119 4.96 -2.43 12.23
CA MET A 119 5.35 -3.75 12.77
C MET A 119 4.91 -4.03 14.22
N GLU A 120 4.97 -3.04 15.09
CA GLU A 120 4.67 -3.22 16.52
C GLU A 120 3.21 -2.93 16.88
N ALA A 121 2.45 -2.31 15.97
CA ALA A 121 1.12 -1.77 16.25
C ALA A 121 -0.01 -2.46 15.48
N VAL A 122 0.26 -2.95 14.27
CA VAL A 122 -0.77 -3.40 13.32
C VAL A 122 -0.62 -4.88 13.02
N LYS A 123 -1.73 -5.58 12.76
CA LYS A 123 -1.70 -6.97 12.29
C LYS A 123 -1.15 -7.00 10.87
N ILE A 124 -0.07 -7.73 10.65
CA ILE A 124 0.57 -7.85 9.33
C ILE A 124 0.23 -9.21 8.72
N ALA A 125 -0.19 -9.20 7.45
CA ALA A 125 -0.31 -10.39 6.64
C ALA A 125 0.71 -10.34 5.49
N THR A 126 1.32 -11.48 5.19
CA THR A 126 2.26 -11.60 4.07
C THR A 126 1.50 -11.59 2.73
N GLY A 127 1.92 -10.72 1.82
CA GLY A 127 1.46 -10.69 0.44
C GLY A 127 2.46 -9.97 -0.44
N THR A 128 2.81 -10.53 -1.59
CA THR A 128 3.97 -10.09 -2.40
C THR A 128 3.61 -9.23 -3.59
N ASP A 129 2.33 -9.07 -3.88
CA ASP A 129 1.85 -8.54 -5.17
C ASP A 129 2.41 -9.34 -6.38
N ALA A 130 2.62 -10.65 -6.21
CA ALA A 130 3.17 -11.49 -7.27
C ALA A 130 2.19 -11.62 -8.44
N GLY A 131 2.71 -11.47 -9.65
CA GLY A 131 1.93 -11.37 -10.89
C GLY A 131 1.99 -9.97 -11.51
N CYS A 132 2.45 -8.96 -10.76
CA CYS A 132 2.92 -7.72 -11.37
C CYS A 132 4.29 -7.95 -12.06
N SER A 133 4.68 -7.07 -12.98
CA SER A 133 5.92 -7.22 -13.77
C SER A 133 7.23 -7.26 -12.96
N GLN A 134 7.11 -7.11 -11.64
CA GLN A 134 8.11 -6.64 -10.69
C GLN A 134 8.25 -7.64 -9.55
N ALA A 135 7.25 -8.52 -9.36
CA ALA A 135 7.24 -9.59 -8.39
C ALA A 135 6.82 -10.90 -9.08
N SER A 136 7.78 -11.80 -9.25
CA SER A 136 7.51 -13.13 -9.81
C SER A 136 6.77 -14.03 -8.81
N HIS A 137 5.93 -14.93 -9.33
CA HIS A 137 5.32 -15.98 -8.53
C HIS A 137 6.37 -16.90 -7.87
N GLY A 138 6.02 -17.50 -6.74
CA GLY A 138 6.85 -18.49 -6.05
C GLY A 138 7.90 -17.93 -5.09
N LEU A 139 7.93 -16.60 -4.87
CA LEU A 139 8.95 -15.93 -4.04
C LEU A 139 8.44 -15.41 -2.69
N ILE A 140 7.29 -15.88 -2.19
CA ILE A 140 6.68 -15.41 -0.94
C ILE A 140 7.60 -15.53 0.29
N VAL A 141 8.52 -16.50 0.29
CA VAL A 141 9.52 -16.67 1.35
C VAL A 141 10.50 -15.49 1.47
N ARG A 142 10.51 -14.56 0.51
CA ARG A 142 11.39 -13.38 0.46
C ARG A 142 10.68 -12.07 0.80
N GLU A 143 9.41 -12.14 1.20
CA GLU A 143 8.52 -10.97 1.25
C GLU A 143 8.75 -10.03 2.44
N ILE A 144 9.26 -10.53 3.57
CA ILE A 144 9.42 -9.75 4.80
C ILE A 144 10.80 -10.00 5.39
#